data_AF-X1HYY9-F1
#
_entry.id   AF-X1HYY9-F1
#
_cell.length_a   1.000
_cell.length_b   1.000
_cell.length_c   1.000
_cell.angle_alpha   90.00
_cell.angle_beta   90.00
_cell.angle_gamma   90.00
#
_symmetry.space_group_name_H-M   'P 1'
#
loop_
_entity.id
_entity.type
_entity.pdbx_description
1 polymer ?
#
loop_
_entity_poly.entity_id
_entity_poly.type
_entity_poly.pdbx_seq_one_letter_code
_entity_poly.pdbx_strand_id
1 'polypeptide(L)'
;MEIPLIDNTFAINPAGFSINDVISLNNISGSLFGIYALNCFNYKITRNNFIGNLINAGFGYYLFELFVFGFKYNSIRDVRSTIKWDGNYWNRPRIFPKPILGELPPYGIIRWFQFDLHPAKEPYDIPKVK
;
A
#
# COMPACT_ATOMS: atom_id res chain seq x y z
N MET A 1 22.74 -27.28 5.27
CA MET A 1 22.31 -26.07 6.01
C MET A 1 21.66 -25.17 4.98
N GLU A 2 20.34 -25.27 4.85
CA GLU A 2 19.58 -24.37 3.95
C GLU A 2 19.45 -23.03 4.65
N ILE A 3 19.99 -21.98 4.03
CA ILE A 3 19.72 -20.61 4.46
C ILE A 3 18.27 -20.35 4.07
N PRO A 4 17.36 -20.04 5.01
CA PRO A 4 16.00 -19.68 4.63
C PRO A 4 16.09 -18.45 3.73
N LEU A 5 15.54 -18.54 2.52
CA LEU A 5 15.30 -17.37 1.69
C LEU A 5 14.38 -16.46 2.51
N ILE A 6 14.94 -15.41 3.10
CA ILE A 6 14.14 -14.32 3.65
C ILE A 6 13.41 -13.73 2.45
N ASP A 7 12.11 -13.97 2.41
CA ASP A 7 11.26 -13.50 1.34
C ASP A 7 11.13 -11.97 1.46
N ASN A 8 12.12 -11.24 0.92
CA ASN A 8 12.16 -9.78 0.86
C ASN A 8 11.14 -9.20 -0.14
N THR A 9 10.11 -9.98 -0.48
CA THR A 9 9.09 -9.60 -1.45
C THR A 9 8.27 -8.42 -0.95
N PHE A 10 7.91 -8.35 0.33
CA PHE A 10 7.15 -7.22 0.89
C PHE A 10 7.77 -6.76 2.21
N ALA A 11 8.00 -5.44 2.37
CA ALA A 11 8.36 -4.91 3.69
C ALA A 11 7.15 -4.91 4.64
N ILE A 12 5.98 -4.48 4.14
CA ILE A 12 4.71 -4.49 4.89
C ILE A 12 3.60 -5.00 3.96
N ASN A 13 2.92 -6.07 4.36
CA ASN A 13 1.86 -6.71 3.58
C ASN A 13 0.59 -6.90 4.40
N PRO A 14 -0.20 -5.83 4.64
CA PRO A 14 -1.50 -5.98 5.27
C PRO A 14 -2.41 -6.77 4.32
N ALA A 15 -2.97 -7.87 4.84
CA ALA A 15 -3.79 -8.80 4.10
C ALA A 15 -4.95 -9.32 4.97
N GLY A 16 -5.98 -9.87 4.33
CA GLY A 16 -7.03 -10.63 5.04
C GLY A 16 -8.14 -9.80 5.68
N PHE A 17 -8.74 -8.87 4.94
CA PHE A 17 -9.93 -8.12 5.37
C PHE A 17 -9.71 -7.17 6.55
N SER A 18 -8.49 -6.66 6.72
CA SER A 18 -8.22 -5.68 7.78
C SER A 18 -8.88 -4.33 7.48
N ILE A 19 -9.39 -3.66 8.52
CA ILE A 19 -10.21 -2.44 8.39
C ILE A 19 -9.76 -1.37 9.38
N ASN A 20 -9.74 -0.10 8.93
CA ASN A 20 -9.50 1.10 9.77
C ASN A 20 -8.09 1.25 10.34
N ASP A 21 -7.08 0.58 9.77
CA ASP A 21 -5.71 0.68 10.25
C ASP A 21 -4.97 1.89 9.67
N VAL A 22 -3.91 2.27 10.38
CA VAL A 22 -3.02 3.36 9.99
C VAL A 22 -1.59 2.84 9.91
N ILE A 23 -0.97 3.01 8.73
CA ILE A 23 0.46 2.77 8.53
C ILE A 23 1.11 4.14 8.35
N SER A 24 1.83 4.60 9.36
CA SER A 24 2.44 5.93 9.34
C SER A 24 3.78 5.99 10.03
N LEU A 25 4.63 6.93 9.60
CA LEU A 25 5.92 7.20 10.21
C LEU A 25 6.85 5.98 10.21
N ASN A 26 6.88 5.23 9.10
CA ASN A 26 7.80 4.13 8.90
C ASN A 26 8.91 4.48 7.90
N ASN A 27 10.12 3.96 8.16
CA ASN A 27 11.20 3.89 7.17
C ASN A 27 11.14 2.53 6.47
N ILE A 28 10.70 2.51 5.21
CA ILE A 28 10.44 1.30 4.43
C ILE A 28 11.45 1.25 3.28
N SER A 29 12.39 0.31 3.35
CA SER A 29 13.51 0.26 2.41
C SER A 29 14.05 -1.13 2.12
N GLY A 30 14.58 -1.32 0.91
CA GLY A 30 15.34 -2.51 0.52
C GLY A 30 14.50 -3.74 0.18
N SER A 31 13.20 -3.57 -0.09
CA SER A 31 12.29 -4.67 -0.45
C SER A 31 11.84 -4.60 -1.91
N LEU A 32 11.36 -5.72 -2.46
CA LEU A 32 10.74 -5.74 -3.79
C LEU A 32 9.51 -4.83 -3.81
N PHE A 33 8.62 -4.98 -2.83
CA PHE A 33 7.51 -4.08 -2.55
C PHE A 33 7.67 -3.42 -1.19
N GLY A 34 7.51 -2.09 -1.11
CA GLY A 34 7.46 -1.39 0.17
C GLY A 34 6.19 -1.74 0.94
N ILE A 35 5.03 -1.33 0.43
CA ILE A 35 3.72 -1.79 0.92
C ILE A 35 2.94 -2.46 -0.20
N TYR A 36 2.33 -3.61 0.07
CA TYR A 36 1.26 -4.16 -0.77
C TYR A 36 0.03 -4.42 0.08
N ALA A 37 -1.06 -3.68 -0.16
CA ALA A 37 -2.28 -3.78 0.62
C ALA A 37 -3.32 -4.65 -0.09
N LEU A 38 -3.61 -5.84 0.44
CA LEU A 38 -4.50 -6.81 -0.18
C LEU A 38 -5.79 -6.96 0.64
N ASN A 39 -6.93 -6.62 0.03
CA ASN A 39 -8.23 -6.63 0.72
C ASN A 39 -8.24 -5.78 2.00
N CYS A 40 -7.61 -4.61 1.97
CA CYS A 40 -7.61 -3.67 3.09
C CYS A 40 -8.68 -2.58 2.89
N PHE A 41 -9.39 -2.25 3.96
CA PHE A 41 -10.53 -1.33 3.91
C PHE A 41 -10.38 -0.15 4.87
N ASN A 42 -10.67 1.06 4.40
CA ASN A 42 -10.50 2.32 5.15
C ASN A 42 -9.11 2.50 5.82
N TYR A 43 -8.05 2.09 5.12
CA TYR A 43 -6.67 2.26 5.55
C TYR A 43 -6.18 3.68 5.31
N LYS A 44 -5.29 4.15 6.19
CA LYS A 44 -4.54 5.39 6.00
C LYS A 44 -3.06 5.08 5.95
N ILE A 45 -2.43 5.34 4.81
CA ILE A 45 -1.00 5.15 4.63
C ILE A 45 -0.38 6.53 4.42
N THR A 46 0.22 7.06 5.48
CA THR A 46 0.59 8.48 5.53
C THR A 46 1.95 8.72 6.15
N ARG A 47 2.73 9.67 5.64
CA ARG A 47 4.00 10.09 6.25
C ARG A 47 5.02 8.96 6.43
N ASN A 48 5.09 8.04 5.48
CA ASN A 48 6.13 7.01 5.44
C ASN A 48 7.24 7.42 4.46
N ASN A 49 8.46 6.94 4.72
CA ASN A 49 9.61 7.06 3.84
C ASN A 49 9.80 5.76 3.05
N PHE A 50 9.53 5.78 1.76
CA PHE A 50 9.83 4.67 0.85
C PHE A 50 11.17 4.92 0.16
N ILE A 51 12.23 4.19 0.52
CA ILE A 51 13.59 4.45 0.04
C ILE A 51 14.20 3.16 -0.52
N GLY A 52 14.62 3.19 -1.79
CA GLY A 52 15.32 2.06 -2.40
C GLY A 52 14.51 0.76 -2.55
N ASN A 53 13.18 0.80 -2.54
CA ASN A 53 12.34 -0.35 -2.91
C ASN A 53 12.20 -0.43 -4.44
N LEU A 54 12.06 -1.64 -5.01
CA LEU A 54 11.82 -1.77 -6.45
C LEU A 54 10.44 -1.20 -6.82
N ILE A 55 9.43 -1.52 -6.01
CA ILE A 55 8.07 -1.02 -6.11
C ILE A 55 7.71 -0.43 -4.74
N ASN A 56 7.51 0.89 -4.66
CA ASN A 56 7.27 1.50 -3.34
C ASN A 56 5.93 1.09 -2.72
N ALA A 57 4.86 1.03 -3.51
CA ALA A 57 3.53 0.71 -3.01
C ALA A 57 2.64 0.10 -4.10
N GLY A 58 1.73 -0.78 -3.68
CA GLY A 58 0.63 -1.30 -4.49
C GLY A 58 -0.56 -1.74 -3.64
N PHE A 59 -1.66 -2.10 -4.29
CA PHE A 59 -2.84 -2.65 -3.62
C PHE A 59 -3.59 -3.64 -4.50
N GLY A 60 -4.37 -4.53 -3.90
CA GLY A 60 -5.19 -5.50 -4.62
C GLY A 60 -6.50 -5.81 -3.90
N TYR A 61 -7.50 -6.27 -4.65
CA TYR A 61 -8.75 -6.78 -4.09
C TYR A 61 -9.18 -8.10 -4.75
N TYR A 62 -9.79 -9.00 -3.98
CA TYR A 62 -10.43 -10.23 -4.49
C TYR A 62 -11.95 -10.12 -4.36
N LEU A 63 -12.66 -10.10 -5.50
CA LEU A 63 -14.13 -9.99 -5.53
C LEU A 63 -14.81 -11.17 -4.84
N PHE A 64 -14.28 -12.38 -5.02
CA PHE A 64 -14.89 -13.59 -4.44
C PHE A 64 -15.04 -13.46 -2.93
N GLU A 65 -13.99 -12.99 -2.28
CA GLU A 65 -13.97 -12.84 -0.83
C GLU A 65 -14.87 -11.68 -0.37
N LEU A 66 -14.95 -10.57 -1.12
CA LEU A 66 -15.93 -9.50 -0.87
C LEU A 66 -17.38 -10.02 -0.85
N PHE A 67 -17.72 -10.91 -1.79
CA PHE A 67 -19.05 -11.54 -1.85
C PHE A 67 -19.27 -12.55 -0.72
N VAL A 68 -18.27 -13.37 -0.40
CA VAL A 68 -18.37 -14.44 0.62
C VAL A 68 -18.45 -13.88 2.03
N PHE A 69 -17.69 -12.84 2.35
CA PHE A 69 -17.68 -12.25 3.70
C PHE A 69 -18.80 -11.22 3.94
N GLY A 70 -19.74 -11.07 2.99
CA GLY A 70 -20.93 -10.25 3.20
C GLY A 70 -20.64 -8.76 3.32
N PHE A 71 -19.49 -8.28 2.80
CA PHE A 71 -19.20 -6.86 2.76
C PHE A 71 -20.21 -6.17 1.84
N LYS A 72 -21.16 -5.45 2.44
CA LYS A 72 -22.15 -4.62 1.75
C LYS A 72 -21.47 -3.38 1.16
N TYR A 73 -20.68 -3.56 0.12
CA TYR A 73 -20.33 -2.46 -0.77
C TYR A 73 -21.43 -2.31 -1.79
N ASN A 74 -22.08 -1.15 -1.79
CA ASN A 74 -23.18 -0.85 -2.71
C ASN A 74 -22.65 -0.65 -4.13
N SER A 75 -21.34 -0.44 -4.29
CA SER A 75 -20.68 -0.41 -5.60
C SER A 75 -19.18 -0.67 -5.53
N ILE A 76 -18.58 -1.01 -6.69
CA ILE A 76 -17.12 -0.98 -6.92
C ILE A 76 -16.51 0.38 -6.54
N ARG A 77 -17.28 1.49 -6.55
CA ARG A 77 -16.76 2.80 -6.14
C ARG A 77 -16.39 2.84 -4.66
N ASP A 78 -17.10 2.10 -3.82
CA ASP A 78 -16.86 2.08 -2.38
C ASP A 78 -15.54 1.35 -2.06
N VAL A 79 -15.17 0.36 -2.89
CA VAL A 79 -13.87 -0.34 -2.85
C VAL A 79 -12.72 0.56 -3.35
N ARG A 80 -13.00 1.61 -4.15
CA ARG A 80 -11.95 2.47 -4.73
C ARG A 80 -11.39 3.49 -3.74
N SER A 81 -12.15 3.87 -2.72
CA SER A 81 -11.79 4.90 -1.72
C SER A 81 -11.30 4.32 -0.39
N THR A 82 -10.99 3.03 -0.36
CA THR A 82 -10.66 2.30 0.86
C THR A 82 -9.27 2.57 1.39
N ILE A 83 -8.32 3.02 0.56
CA ILE A 83 -6.96 3.30 1.02
C ILE A 83 -6.63 4.75 0.69
N LYS A 84 -6.36 5.52 1.74
CA LYS A 84 -5.92 6.90 1.63
C LYS A 84 -4.40 6.97 1.69
N TRP A 85 -3.80 7.45 0.62
CA TRP A 85 -2.37 7.76 0.54
C TRP A 85 -2.18 9.27 0.67
N ASP A 86 -1.37 9.73 1.62
CA ASP A 86 -1.18 11.17 1.84
C ASP A 86 0.17 11.47 2.49
N GLY A 87 0.95 12.36 1.88
CA GLY A 87 2.18 12.83 2.50
C GLY A 87 3.26 11.77 2.62
N ASN A 88 3.39 10.81 1.71
CA ASN A 88 4.50 9.86 1.77
C ASN A 88 5.70 10.38 0.94
N TYR A 89 6.91 10.05 1.38
CA TYR A 89 8.14 10.31 0.61
C TYR A 89 8.44 9.11 -0.30
N TRP A 90 8.60 9.34 -1.60
CA TRP A 90 8.65 8.28 -2.63
C TRP A 90 10.01 8.17 -3.30
N ASN A 91 11.05 7.92 -2.50
CA ASN A 91 12.48 7.77 -2.85
C ASN A 91 13.16 9.04 -3.37
N ARG A 92 12.39 9.99 -3.90
CA ARG A 92 12.84 11.29 -4.37
C ARG A 92 11.76 12.36 -4.17
N PRO A 93 12.13 13.65 -4.09
CA PRO A 93 11.19 14.76 -4.10
C PRO A 93 10.25 14.69 -5.30
N ARG A 94 8.98 15.02 -5.12
CA ARG A 94 7.96 15.04 -6.19
C ARG A 94 7.14 16.32 -6.13
N ILE A 95 6.75 16.81 -7.30
CA ILE A 95 5.83 17.95 -7.48
C ILE A 95 4.43 17.45 -7.87
N PHE A 96 4.37 16.38 -8.68
CA PHE A 96 3.12 15.76 -9.11
C PHE A 96 2.69 14.64 -8.18
N PRO A 97 1.36 14.35 -8.12
CA PRO A 97 0.84 13.20 -7.40
C PRO A 97 1.58 11.91 -7.75
N LYS A 98 1.76 11.02 -6.76
CA LYS A 98 2.32 9.69 -7.00
C LYS A 98 1.18 8.74 -7.36
N PRO A 99 1.16 8.15 -8.57
CA PRO A 99 0.27 7.03 -8.85
C PRO A 99 0.72 5.79 -8.07
N ILE A 100 -0.23 5.12 -7.44
CA ILE A 100 -0.09 3.81 -6.81
C ILE A 100 -0.86 2.83 -7.68
N LEU A 101 -0.15 1.83 -8.20
CA LEU A 101 -0.77 0.81 -9.04
C LEU A 101 -1.52 -0.17 -8.15
N GLY A 102 -2.72 -0.54 -8.57
CA GLY A 102 -3.42 -1.64 -7.95
C GLY A 102 -4.07 -2.57 -8.95
N GLU A 103 -4.48 -3.72 -8.42
CA GLU A 103 -5.01 -4.84 -9.16
C GLU A 103 -6.45 -5.08 -8.72
N LEU A 104 -7.39 -4.86 -9.65
CA LEU A 104 -8.79 -5.14 -9.42
C LEU A 104 -9.16 -6.55 -9.92
N PRO A 105 -10.10 -7.20 -9.24
CA PRO A 105 -10.60 -8.53 -9.57
C PRO A 105 -11.40 -8.55 -10.89
N PRO A 106 -11.64 -9.74 -11.50
CA PRO A 106 -11.47 -11.09 -10.93
C PRO A 106 -10.05 -11.68 -10.96
N TYR A 107 -9.07 -11.11 -11.67
CA TYR A 107 -7.71 -11.71 -11.77
C TYR A 107 -6.57 -10.68 -11.98
N GLY A 108 -6.65 -9.49 -11.38
CA GLY A 108 -5.66 -8.43 -11.62
C GLY A 108 -5.66 -7.89 -13.07
N ILE A 109 -6.62 -8.31 -13.88
CA ILE A 109 -6.78 -7.92 -15.29
C ILE A 109 -7.05 -6.41 -15.39
N ILE A 110 -7.82 -5.88 -14.44
CA ILE A 110 -8.12 -4.45 -14.39
C ILE A 110 -7.06 -3.78 -13.53
N ARG A 111 -6.10 -3.14 -14.19
CA ARG A 111 -5.18 -2.23 -13.53
C ARG A 111 -5.93 -0.98 -13.09
N TRP A 112 -5.73 -0.58 -11.84
CA TRP A 112 -6.30 0.62 -11.29
C TRP A 112 -5.22 1.50 -10.67
N PHE A 113 -5.56 2.76 -10.46
CA PHE A 113 -4.67 3.72 -9.85
C PHE A 113 -5.34 4.42 -8.68
N GLN A 114 -4.63 4.47 -7.57
CA GLN A 114 -4.85 5.47 -6.52
C GLN A 114 -3.72 6.48 -6.59
N PHE A 115 -3.86 7.59 -5.88
CA PHE A 115 -2.87 8.66 -5.89
C PHE A 115 -2.58 9.12 -4.46
N ASP A 116 -1.30 9.32 -4.18
CA ASP A 116 -0.88 10.23 -3.14
C ASP A 116 -0.83 11.63 -3.76
N LEU A 117 -1.82 12.46 -3.43
CA LEU A 117 -1.99 13.79 -4.01
C LEU A 117 -0.99 14.81 -3.47
N HIS A 118 -0.43 14.55 -2.27
CA HIS A 118 0.49 15.46 -1.60
C HIS A 118 1.80 14.77 -1.19
N PRO A 119 2.60 14.23 -2.13
CA PRO A 119 3.89 13.64 -1.80
C PRO A 119 4.78 14.55 -0.97
N ALA A 120 5.49 13.98 0.00
CA ALA A 120 6.52 14.70 0.73
C ALA A 120 7.70 15.04 -0.20
N LYS A 121 8.27 16.23 -0.04
CA LYS A 121 9.45 16.66 -0.81
C LYS A 121 10.75 16.11 -0.24
N GLU A 122 10.78 15.85 1.06
CA GLU A 122 11.95 15.36 1.77
C GLU A 122 11.55 14.16 2.64
N PRO A 123 12.50 13.25 2.94
CA PRO A 123 12.25 12.19 3.90
C PRO A 123 11.93 12.77 5.28
N TYR A 124 11.03 12.10 6.00
CA TYR A 124 10.76 12.39 7.41
C TYR A 124 11.92 11.95 8.29
N ASP A 125 12.26 12.74 9.30
CA ASP A 125 13.15 12.30 10.38
C ASP A 125 12.37 11.42 11.35
N ILE A 126 12.45 10.11 11.14
CA ILE A 126 11.74 9.10 11.95
C ILE A 126 12.75 8.44 12.89
N PRO A 127 12.59 8.57 14.23
CA PRO A 127 13.47 7.93 15.20
C PRO A 127 13.49 6.41 15.01
N LYS A 128 14.69 5.82 15.04
CA LYS A 128 14.83 4.36 15.11
C LYS A 128 14.51 3.91 16.53
N VAL A 129 13.53 3.02 16.67
CA VAL A 129 13.35 2.28 17.92
C VAL A 129 14.56 1.35 18.05
N LYS A 130 15.26 1.45 19.18
CA LYS A 130 16.40 0.58 19.52
C LYS A 130 15.94 -0.79 19.97
#